data_AF-A0A2Z2HKD7-F1
#
_entry.id   AF-A0A2Z2HKD7-F1
#
_cell.length_a   1.000
_cell.length_b   1.000
_cell.length_c   1.000
_cell.angle_alpha   90.00
_cell.angle_beta   90.00
_cell.angle_gamma   90.00
#
_symmetry.space_group_name_H-M   'P 1'
#
loop_
_entity.id
_entity.type
_entity.pdbx_description
1 polymer ?
#
loop_
_entity_poly.entity_id
_entity_poly.type
_entity_poly.pdbx_seq_one_letter_code
_entity_poly.pdbx_strand_id
1 'polypeptide(L)'
;MLTEVKISNNLYDMKQKIDQIERELNDIVDSPEHLPELIDSSNLLRKNEFLVSTDQKKTELLSVYSAYSKSMELLLTSLFEIQNELKTVLKEQSSLILSSKPKSKPKSKPKSKPKSKPKSKPKSKPRK
;
A
#
# COMPACT_ATOMS: atom_id res chain seq x y z
N MET A 1 -4.81 3.94 -10.92
CA MET A 1 -4.34 5.35 -10.85
C MET A 1 -5.45 6.41 -10.87
N LEU A 2 -6.20 6.62 -11.96
CA LEU A 2 -7.25 7.67 -11.97
C LEU A 2 -8.35 7.41 -10.91
N THR A 3 -8.68 6.14 -10.69
CA THR A 3 -9.61 5.68 -9.65
C THR A 3 -9.06 5.91 -8.25
N GLU A 4 -7.78 5.62 -7.99
CA GLU A 4 -7.13 5.88 -6.70
C GLU A 4 -7.08 7.39 -6.38
N VAL A 5 -6.73 8.25 -7.35
CA VAL A 5 -6.73 9.71 -7.15
C VAL A 5 -8.13 10.21 -6.83
N LYS A 6 -9.16 9.67 -7.48
CA LYS A 6 -10.56 10.00 -7.20
C LYS A 6 -11.00 9.52 -5.82
N ILE A 7 -10.54 8.35 -5.36
CA ILE A 7 -10.79 7.83 -4.01
C ILE A 7 -10.11 8.71 -2.96
N SER A 8 -8.85 9.11 -3.19
CA SER A 8 -8.08 9.97 -2.27
C SER A 8 -8.68 11.36 -2.11
N ASN A 9 -9.11 12.01 -3.20
CA ASN A 9 -9.78 13.30 -3.12
C ASN A 9 -11.11 13.19 -2.35
N ASN A 10 -11.86 12.11 -2.59
CA ASN A 10 -13.11 11.85 -1.88
C ASN A 10 -12.88 11.60 -0.37
N LEU A 11 -11.79 10.91 0.02
CA LEU A 11 -11.43 10.73 1.43
C LEU A 11 -11.15 12.07 2.15
N TYR A 12 -10.48 13.00 1.48
CA TYR A 12 -10.22 14.33 2.03
C TYR A 12 -11.52 15.10 2.27
N ASP A 13 -12.41 15.11 1.27
CA ASP A 13 -13.71 15.78 1.36
C ASP A 13 -14.58 15.16 2.47
N MET A 14 -14.61 13.82 2.56
CA MET A 14 -15.30 13.11 3.63
C MET A 14 -14.72 13.44 5.00
N LYS A 15 -13.38 13.55 5.13
CA LYS A 15 -12.74 13.93 6.39
C LYS A 15 -13.11 15.35 6.82
N GLN A 16 -13.09 16.31 5.89
CA GLN A 16 -13.57 17.66 6.17
C GLN A 16 -15.04 17.67 6.61
N LYS A 17 -15.89 16.86 5.97
CA LYS A 17 -17.30 16.74 6.33
C LYS A 17 -17.51 16.13 7.71
N ILE A 18 -16.73 15.10 8.07
CA ILE A 18 -16.71 14.53 9.42
C ILE A 18 -16.35 15.60 10.44
N ASP A 19 -15.25 16.32 10.23
CA ASP A 19 -14.77 17.35 11.17
C ASP A 19 -15.79 18.48 11.31
N GLN A 20 -16.50 18.81 10.23
CA GLN A 20 -17.59 19.80 10.26
C GLN A 20 -18.77 19.34 11.10
N ILE A 21 -19.27 18.11 10.88
CA ILE A 21 -20.41 17.57 11.64
C ILE A 21 -20.04 17.40 13.12
N GLU A 22 -18.80 17.01 13.43
CA GLU A 22 -18.31 16.90 14.81
C GLU A 22 -18.29 18.26 15.52
N ARG A 23 -17.81 19.32 14.86
CA ARG A 23 -17.90 20.70 15.40
C ARG A 23 -19.34 21.10 15.65
N GLU A 24 -20.21 20.86 14.68
CA GLU A 24 -21.63 21.19 14.80
C GLU A 24 -22.36 20.40 15.90
N LEU A 25 -21.97 19.15 16.15
CA LEU A 25 -22.49 18.36 17.26
C LEU A 25 -21.96 18.85 18.60
N ASN A 26 -20.71 19.31 18.66
CA ASN A 26 -20.15 19.89 19.88
C ASN A 26 -20.78 21.25 20.20
N ASP A 27 -21.18 22.03 19.18
CA ASP A 27 -21.92 23.29 19.39
C ASP A 27 -23.34 23.06 19.95
N ILE A 28 -23.88 21.85 19.78
CA ILE A 28 -25.13 21.41 20.42
C ILE A 28 -24.76 20.94 21.85
N VAL A 29 -24.33 21.89 22.68
CA VAL A 29 -23.68 21.61 23.99
C VAL A 29 -24.68 21.02 24.99
N ASP A 30 -25.92 21.53 25.05
CA ASP A 30 -26.86 21.15 26.10
C ASP A 30 -28.29 20.91 25.59
N SER A 31 -28.92 19.87 26.16
CA SER A 31 -30.35 19.63 25.99
C SER A 31 -31.14 20.84 26.51
N PRO A 32 -32.20 21.29 25.82
CA PRO A 32 -33.02 22.38 26.29
C PRO A 32 -33.53 22.09 27.70
N GLU A 33 -33.21 22.98 28.64
CA GLU A 33 -33.76 22.93 29.99
C GLU A 33 -35.23 23.36 29.99
N HIS A 34 -35.94 22.92 31.02
CA HIS A 34 -37.34 23.24 31.21
C HIS A 34 -37.49 24.74 31.52
N LEU A 35 -38.24 25.47 30.70
CA LEU A 35 -38.55 26.88 30.94
C LEU A 35 -39.88 27.00 31.70
N PRO A 36 -39.89 27.56 32.93
CA PRO A 36 -41.11 27.74 33.71
C PRO A 36 -42.16 28.62 33.03
N GLU A 37 -41.74 29.52 32.14
CA GLU A 37 -42.62 30.43 31.38
C GLU A 37 -43.41 29.70 30.29
N LEU A 38 -42.98 28.49 29.92
CA LEU A 38 -43.62 27.68 28.91
C LEU A 38 -44.50 26.60 29.55
N ILE A 39 -45.63 26.32 28.90
CA ILE A 39 -46.44 25.14 29.24
C ILE A 39 -45.65 23.85 28.95
N ASP A 40 -45.97 22.78 29.66
CA ASP A 40 -45.28 21.49 29.56
C ASP A 40 -45.19 20.97 28.12
N SER A 41 -46.26 21.11 27.33
CA SER A 41 -46.26 20.66 25.93
C SER A 41 -45.27 21.44 25.07
N SER A 42 -45.09 22.74 25.30
CA SER A 42 -44.09 23.56 24.59
C SER A 42 -42.66 23.16 24.99
N ASN A 43 -42.41 22.86 26.27
CA ASN A 43 -41.12 22.34 26.72
C ASN A 43 -40.82 20.96 26.11
N LEU A 44 -41.83 20.08 26.04
CA LEU A 44 -41.70 18.76 25.41
C LEU A 44 -41.41 18.86 23.91
N LEU A 45 -42.07 19.77 23.18
CA LEU A 45 -41.80 20.00 21.76
C LEU A 45 -40.36 20.46 21.53
N ARG A 46 -39.87 21.45 22.28
CA ARG A 46 -38.49 21.92 22.18
C ARG A 46 -37.48 20.80 22.43
N LYS A 47 -37.73 19.96 23.43
CA LYS A 47 -36.86 18.81 23.73
C LYS A 47 -36.90 17.77 22.61
N ASN A 48 -38.07 17.46 22.06
CA ASN A 48 -38.19 16.54 20.94
C ASN A 48 -37.50 17.06 19.67
N GLU A 49 -37.67 18.34 19.34
CA GLU A 49 -36.98 18.96 18.20
C GLU A 49 -35.46 18.89 18.35
N PHE A 50 -34.94 19.18 19.54
CA PHE A 50 -33.53 19.02 19.85
C PHE A 50 -33.05 17.57 19.67
N LEU A 51 -33.80 16.59 20.18
CA LEU A 51 -33.46 15.18 20.06
C LEU A 51 -33.45 14.75 18.60
N VAL A 52 -34.48 15.10 17.82
CA VAL A 52 -34.57 14.79 16.39
C VAL A 52 -33.42 15.43 15.60
N SER A 53 -33.12 16.70 15.86
CA SER A 53 -32.01 17.41 15.20
C SER A 53 -30.66 16.76 15.51
N THR A 54 -30.43 16.41 16.78
CA THR A 54 -29.17 15.77 17.21
C THR A 54 -29.03 14.38 16.61
N ASP A 55 -30.11 13.59 16.62
CA ASP A 55 -30.11 12.22 16.09
C ASP A 55 -29.91 12.20 14.57
N GLN A 56 -30.50 13.16 13.86
CA GLN A 56 -30.29 13.36 12.43
C GLN A 56 -28.81 13.64 12.12
N LYS A 57 -28.15 14.55 12.86
CA LYS A 57 -26.72 14.84 12.66
C LYS A 57 -25.83 13.63 13.00
N LYS A 58 -26.15 12.89 14.07
CA LYS A 58 -25.44 11.64 14.41
C LYS A 58 -25.59 10.58 13.31
N THR A 59 -26.78 10.45 12.75
CA THR A 59 -27.06 9.53 11.64
C THR A 59 -26.29 9.92 10.39
N GLU A 60 -26.22 11.23 10.08
CA GLU A 60 -25.39 11.73 8.99
C GLU A 60 -23.90 11.45 9.23
N LEU A 61 -23.40 11.71 10.44
CA LEU A 61 -22.02 11.42 10.83
C LEU A 61 -21.66 9.94 10.60
N LEU A 62 -22.53 9.03 11.06
CA LEU A 62 -22.37 7.59 10.85
C LEU A 62 -22.35 7.21 9.36
N SER A 63 -23.20 7.85 8.55
CA SER A 63 -23.24 7.63 7.11
C SER A 63 -21.91 8.02 6.44
N VAL A 64 -21.38 9.20 6.78
CA VAL A 64 -20.10 9.68 6.22
C VAL A 64 -18.93 8.81 6.71
N TYR A 65 -18.88 8.44 7.99
CA TYR A 65 -17.86 7.51 8.50
C TYR A 65 -17.91 6.14 7.81
N SER A 66 -19.11 5.62 7.52
CA SER A 66 -19.26 4.36 6.78
C SER A 66 -18.68 4.46 5.37
N ALA A 67 -18.97 5.56 4.66
CA ALA A 67 -18.42 5.81 3.33
C ALA A 67 -16.89 6.00 3.35
N TYR A 68 -16.38 6.70 4.37
CA TYR A 68 -14.95 6.94 4.58
C TYR A 68 -14.20 5.63 4.82
N SER A 69 -14.71 4.77 5.71
CA SER A 69 -14.11 3.45 6.00
C SER A 69 -14.05 2.57 4.74
N LYS A 70 -15.16 2.47 3.99
CA LYS A 70 -15.20 1.71 2.73
C LYS A 70 -14.20 2.24 1.70
N SER A 71 -14.04 3.55 1.62
CA SER A 71 -13.07 4.18 0.71
C SER A 71 -11.64 3.87 1.11
N MET A 72 -11.32 3.85 2.41
CA MET A 72 -10.02 3.42 2.92
C MET A 72 -9.75 1.95 2.67
N GLU A 73 -10.74 1.07 2.87
CA GLU A 73 -10.62 -0.36 2.57
C GLU A 73 -10.28 -0.60 1.09
N LEU A 74 -10.97 0.07 0.18
CA LEU A 74 -10.69 -0.02 -1.26
C LEU A 74 -9.28 0.45 -1.60
N LEU A 75 -8.80 1.53 -0.98
CA LEU A 75 -7.45 2.05 -1.18
C LEU A 75 -6.40 1.05 -0.69
N LEU A 76 -6.63 0.41 0.46
CA LEU A 76 -5.75 -0.64 0.98
C LEU A 76 -5.72 -1.86 0.07
N THR A 77 -6.88 -2.33 -0.41
CA THR A 77 -6.96 -3.44 -1.37
C THR A 77 -6.15 -3.14 -2.64
N SER A 78 -6.35 -1.95 -3.22
CA SER A 78 -5.59 -1.50 -4.40
C SER A 78 -4.08 -1.45 -4.13
N LEU A 79 -3.66 -0.97 -2.96
CA LEU A 79 -2.25 -0.93 -2.58
C LEU A 79 -1.64 -2.34 -2.49
N PHE A 80 -2.36 -3.31 -1.94
CA PHE A 80 -1.91 -4.70 -1.87
C PHE A 80 -1.82 -5.35 -3.26
N GLU A 81 -2.75 -5.04 -4.16
CA GLU A 81 -2.69 -5.50 -5.55
C GLU A 81 -1.43 -4.96 -6.25
N ILE A 82 -1.20 -3.66 -6.18
CA ILE A 82 0.01 -3.02 -6.73
C ILE A 82 1.28 -3.64 -6.13
N GLN A 83 1.30 -3.88 -4.82
CA GLN A 83 2.44 -4.51 -4.15
C GLN A 83 2.71 -5.92 -4.71
N ASN A 84 1.66 -6.71 -4.94
CA ASN A 84 1.79 -8.05 -5.50
C ASN A 84 2.25 -8.04 -6.96
N GLU A 85 1.71 -7.14 -7.77
CA GLU A 85 2.15 -6.95 -9.16
C GLU A 85 3.64 -6.58 -9.21
N LEU A 86 4.07 -5.61 -8.41
CA LEU A 86 5.47 -5.20 -8.32
C LEU A 86 6.38 -6.37 -7.90
N LYS A 87 5.97 -7.19 -6.92
CA LYS A 87 6.72 -8.39 -6.53
C LYS A 87 6.85 -9.39 -7.69
N THR A 88 5.79 -9.58 -8.47
CA THR A 88 5.79 -10.48 -9.63
C THR A 88 6.74 -9.95 -10.71
N VAL A 89 6.62 -8.68 -11.08
CA VAL A 89 7.52 -8.04 -12.07
C VAL A 89 8.98 -8.15 -11.64
N LEU A 90 9.28 -7.93 -10.36
CA LEU A 90 10.66 -7.99 -9.86
C LEU A 90 11.24 -9.41 -9.90
N LYS A 91 10.40 -10.44 -9.66
CA LYS A 91 10.78 -11.85 -9.82
C LYS A 91 11.02 -12.22 -11.29
N GLU A 92 10.17 -11.76 -12.19
CA GLU A 92 10.31 -11.99 -13.63
C GLU A 92 11.58 -11.34 -14.18
N GLN A 93 11.84 -10.07 -13.85
CA GLN A 93 13.06 -9.37 -14.23
C GLN A 93 14.32 -10.07 -13.69
N SER A 94 14.30 -10.51 -12.43
CA SER A 94 15.42 -11.26 -11.84
C SER A 94 15.69 -12.57 -12.60
N SER A 95 14.63 -13.27 -13.01
CA SER A 95 14.72 -14.52 -13.76
C SER A 95 15.29 -14.29 -15.17
N LEU A 96 14.88 -13.22 -15.84
CA LEU A 96 15.41 -12.82 -17.15
C LEU A 96 16.91 -12.52 -17.10
N ILE A 97 17.36 -11.76 -16.10
CA ILE A 97 18.79 -11.44 -15.89
C ILE A 97 19.62 -12.71 -15.64
N LEU A 98 19.09 -13.67 -14.88
CA LEU A 98 19.76 -14.95 -14.64
C LEU A 98 19.84 -15.80 -15.92
N SER A 99 18.79 -15.78 -16.74
CA SER A 99 18.73 -16.52 -18.00
C SER A 99 19.60 -15.91 -19.12
N SER A 100 19.87 -14.61 -19.06
CA SER A 100 20.66 -13.88 -20.07
C SER A 100 22.17 -13.97 -19.86
N LYS A 101 22.66 -14.67 -18.82
CA LYS A 101 24.09 -14.96 -18.68
C LYS A 101 24.54 -15.84 -19.85
N PRO A 102 25.54 -15.42 -20.65
CA PRO A 102 25.99 -16.21 -21.78
C PRO A 102 26.48 -17.56 -21.26
N LYS A 103 25.93 -18.67 -21.80
CA LYS A 103 26.45 -20.02 -21.57
C LYS A 103 27.95 -19.98 -21.84
N SER A 104 28.76 -20.15 -20.80
CA SER A 104 30.20 -20.24 -20.96
C SER A 104 30.48 -21.36 -21.95
N LYS A 105 31.17 -21.03 -23.05
CA LYS A 105 31.60 -22.04 -24.03
C LYS A 105 32.34 -23.15 -23.27
N PRO A 106 32.06 -24.43 -23.53
CA PRO A 106 32.77 -25.51 -22.86
C PRO A 106 34.27 -25.32 -23.10
N LYS A 107 35.06 -25.23 -22.02
CA LYS A 107 36.52 -25.09 -22.09
C LYS A 107 37.04 -26.18 -23.04
N SER A 108 37.57 -25.78 -24.19
CA SER A 108 38.26 -26.66 -25.11
C SER A 108 39.34 -27.43 -24.34
N LYS A 109 39.35 -28.76 -24.45
CA LYS A 109 40.38 -29.64 -23.86
C LYS A 109 41.78 -29.05 -24.10
N PRO A 110 42.70 -29.12 -23.12
CA PRO A 110 44.06 -28.61 -23.32
C PRO A 110 44.72 -29.38 -24.47
N LYS A 111 45.25 -28.67 -25.48
CA LYS A 111 46.12 -29.26 -26.49
C LYS A 111 47.31 -29.90 -25.76
N SER A 112 47.48 -31.20 -25.94
CA SER A 112 48.61 -31.97 -25.44
C SER A 112 49.93 -31.35 -25.92
N LYS A 113 50.87 -31.11 -24.99
CA LYS A 113 52.22 -30.61 -25.31
C LYS A 113 52.95 -31.59 -26.24
N PRO A 114 53.78 -31.11 -27.19
CA PRO A 114 54.60 -32.00 -28.01
C PRO A 114 55.64 -32.70 -27.12
N LYS A 115 55.76 -34.03 -27.26
CA LYS A 115 56.84 -34.81 -26.63
C LYS A 115 58.20 -34.27 -27.08
N SER A 116 58.97 -33.74 -26.14
CA SER A 116 60.37 -33.37 -26.34
C SER A 116 61.20 -34.61 -26.70
N LYS A 117 61.91 -34.56 -27.84
CA LYS A 117 62.90 -35.58 -28.26
C LYS A 117 63.96 -35.79 -27.17
N PRO A 118 64.46 -37.02 -26.95
CA PRO A 118 65.55 -37.26 -26.01
C PRO A 118 66.86 -36.68 -26.57
N LYS A 119 67.56 -35.89 -25.74
CA LYS A 119 68.92 -35.43 -26.04
C LYS A 119 69.85 -36.64 -26.09
N SER A 120 70.49 -36.83 -27.23
CA SER A 120 71.59 -37.76 -27.46
C SER A 120 72.77 -37.48 -26.52
N LYS A 121 73.22 -38.50 -25.78
CA LYS A 121 74.49 -38.49 -25.01
C LYS A 121 75.68 -38.27 -25.96
N PRO A 122 76.65 -37.40 -25.63
CA PRO A 122 77.93 -37.39 -26.33
C PRO A 122 78.79 -38.57 -25.87
N LYS A 123 79.27 -39.35 -26.83
CA LYS A 123 80.40 -40.29 -26.69
C LYS A 123 81.71 -39.52 -26.80
N SER A 124 82.62 -39.69 -25.83
CA SER A 124 84.07 -39.50 -25.99
C SER A 124 84.76 -40.09 -24.76
N LYS A 125 85.22 -41.34 -24.78
CA LYS A 125 86.52 -41.91 -25.25
C LYS A 125 87.62 -41.93 -24.14
N PRO A 126 88.52 -42.93 -24.14
CA PRO A 126 89.24 -43.41 -22.96
C PRO A 126 90.74 -43.07 -22.92
N ARG A 127 91.40 -43.52 -21.83
CA ARG A 127 92.86 -43.66 -21.54
C ARG A 127 93.55 -42.40 -20.99
N LYS A 128 94.49 -42.49 -20.04
CA LYS A 128 95.36 -43.59 -19.56
C LYS A 128 95.37 -43.65 -18.04
#